data_AF-A0AAV0ZAM4-F1
#
_entry.id   AF-A0AAV0ZAM4-F1
#
_cell.length_a   1.000
_cell.length_b   1.000
_cell.length_c   1.000
_cell.angle_alpha   90.00
_cell.angle_beta   90.00
_cell.angle_gamma   90.00
#
_symmetry.space_group_name_H-M   'P 1'
#
loop_
_entity.id
_entity.type
_entity.pdbx_description
1 polymer ?
#
loop_
_entity_poly.entity_id
_entity_poly.type
_entity_poly.pdbx_seq_one_letter_code
_entity_poly.pdbx_strand_id
1 'polypeptide(L)'
;MSFLRYVVSVSISNSTSCSHSLQHFNDDVVDVVSLFNRMLRNKPTPPAIEFGKILGSLVKDKLYSIVVSLSHQMELTRVTPDFVTYNTLMNSLCHLGHITFSFSILEKILKRGYRPNAITLTTIIKGLCLKGHLHQALQFHDNVLAHRY
;
A
#
# COMPACT_ATOMS: atom_id res chain seq x y z
N MET A 1 -8.79 -6.56 -23.63
CA MET A 1 -9.44 -7.83 -23.22
C MET A 1 -8.45 -8.71 -22.45
N SER A 2 -7.93 -8.26 -21.28
CA SER A 2 -6.86 -9.03 -20.60
C SER A 2 -6.79 -8.94 -19.07
N PHE A 3 -7.81 -8.44 -18.34
CA PHE A 3 -7.78 -8.45 -16.87
C PHE A 3 -8.51 -9.67 -16.26
N LEU A 4 -9.49 -10.22 -16.97
CA LEU A 4 -10.31 -11.35 -16.50
C LEU A 4 -9.63 -12.73 -16.66
N ARG A 5 -8.60 -12.86 -17.49
CA ARG A 5 -7.95 -14.16 -17.73
C ARG A 5 -6.96 -14.56 -16.64
N TYR A 6 -6.47 -13.60 -15.85
CA TYR A 6 -5.52 -13.86 -14.75
C TYR A 6 -6.21 -14.43 -13.50
N VAL A 7 -7.47 -14.04 -13.26
CA VAL A 7 -8.22 -14.47 -12.06
C VAL A 7 -8.68 -15.93 -12.16
N VAL A 8 -8.85 -16.47 -13.37
CA VAL A 8 -9.42 -17.82 -13.57
C VAL A 8 -8.35 -18.93 -13.54
N SER A 9 -7.07 -18.63 -13.79
CA SER A 9 -6.01 -19.65 -13.87
C SER A 9 -5.48 -20.16 -12.52
N VAL A 10 -5.91 -19.59 -11.39
CA VAL A 10 -5.47 -20.04 -10.05
C VAL A 10 -6.40 -21.12 -9.45
N SER A 11 -7.59 -21.33 -10.00
CA SER A 11 -8.62 -22.16 -9.34
C SER A 11 -8.54 -23.66 -9.64
N ILE A 12 -7.53 -24.16 -10.35
CA ILE A 12 -7.49 -25.59 -10.70
C ILE A 12 -6.07 -26.15 -10.48
N SER A 13 -5.69 -26.38 -9.22
CA SER A 13 -4.97 -27.59 -8.81
C SER A 13 -4.76 -27.68 -7.28
N ASN A 14 -5.35 -28.75 -6.72
CA ASN A 14 -4.87 -29.58 -5.62
C ASN A 14 -5.22 -29.31 -4.13
N SER A 15 -5.68 -30.44 -3.55
CA SER A 15 -5.56 -30.98 -2.18
C SER A 15 -6.30 -30.30 -1.01
N THR A 16 -7.18 -31.09 -0.39
CA THR A 16 -8.19 -30.77 0.65
C THR A 16 -7.64 -30.36 2.02
N SER A 17 -6.32 -30.25 2.20
CA SER A 17 -5.70 -29.70 3.42
C SER A 17 -5.34 -28.22 3.29
N CYS A 18 -5.09 -27.72 2.09
CA CYS A 18 -4.70 -26.32 1.84
C CYS A 18 -5.92 -25.40 1.74
N SER A 19 -7.09 -25.96 1.41
CA SER A 19 -8.34 -25.21 1.24
C SER A 19 -8.81 -24.56 2.53
N HIS A 20 -8.64 -25.20 3.69
CA HIS A 20 -9.15 -24.69 4.96
C HIS A 20 -8.35 -23.49 5.50
N SER A 21 -7.02 -23.49 5.33
CA SER A 21 -6.15 -22.36 5.71
C SER A 21 -6.31 -21.16 4.77
N LEU A 22 -6.50 -21.41 3.47
CA LEU A 22 -6.79 -20.36 2.49
C LEU A 22 -8.19 -19.77 2.70
N GLN A 23 -9.16 -20.59 3.10
CA GLN A 23 -10.51 -20.12 3.41
C GLN A 23 -10.53 -19.24 4.66
N HIS A 24 -9.91 -19.67 5.76
CA HIS A 24 -9.79 -18.85 6.98
C HIS A 24 -9.08 -17.50 6.71
N PHE A 25 -7.97 -17.52 5.98
CA PHE A 25 -7.27 -16.29 5.60
C PHE A 25 -8.13 -15.37 4.74
N ASN A 26 -8.88 -15.92 3.79
CA ASN A 26 -9.82 -15.13 2.99
C ASN A 26 -10.94 -14.55 3.84
N ASP A 27 -11.49 -15.30 4.80
CA ASP A 27 -12.52 -14.83 5.72
C ASP A 27 -11.99 -13.66 6.58
N ASP A 28 -10.77 -13.77 7.12
CA ASP A 28 -10.11 -12.69 7.87
C ASP A 28 -9.94 -11.41 7.01
N VAL A 29 -9.52 -11.58 5.75
CA VAL A 29 -9.34 -10.46 4.82
C VAL A 29 -10.68 -9.80 4.48
N VAL A 30 -11.73 -10.59 4.24
CA VAL A 30 -13.08 -10.10 3.96
C VAL A 30 -13.62 -9.32 5.16
N ASP A 31 -13.39 -9.81 6.38
CA ASP A 31 -13.79 -9.13 7.61
C ASP A 31 -13.07 -7.80 7.80
N VAL A 32 -11.76 -7.77 7.54
CA VAL A 32 -10.96 -6.54 7.61
C VAL A 32 -11.43 -5.50 6.59
N VAL A 33 -11.69 -5.91 5.34
CA VAL A 33 -12.23 -5.03 4.29
C VAL A 33 -13.64 -4.54 4.65
N SER A 34 -14.46 -5.41 5.23
CA SER A 34 -15.81 -5.06 5.68
C SER A 34 -15.79 -4.05 6.82
N LEU A 35 -14.88 -4.21 7.80
CA LEU A 35 -14.64 -3.26 8.88
C LEU A 35 -14.23 -1.90 8.32
N PHE A 36 -13.29 -1.86 7.39
CA PHE A 36 -12.83 -0.63 6.74
C PHE A 36 -13.98 0.10 6.05
N ASN A 37 -14.76 -0.62 5.23
CA ASN A 37 -15.91 -0.06 4.53
C ASN A 37 -16.99 0.44 5.50
N ARG A 38 -17.20 -0.26 6.62
CA ARG A 38 -18.12 0.20 7.68
C ARG A 38 -17.64 1.51 8.28
N MET A 39 -16.34 1.64 8.59
CA MET A 39 -15.76 2.88 9.11
C MET A 39 -15.93 4.06 8.15
N LEU A 40 -15.79 3.85 6.84
CA LEU A 40 -16.04 4.90 5.83
C LEU A 40 -17.48 5.42 5.86
N ARG A 41 -18.44 4.54 6.16
CA ARG A 41 -19.88 4.90 6.22
C ARG A 41 -20.30 5.51 7.56
N ASN A 42 -19.53 5.30 8.62
CA ASN A 42 -19.86 5.82 9.95
C ASN A 42 -19.98 7.34 9.96
N LYS A 43 -20.92 7.83 10.78
CA LYS A 43 -21.15 9.25 11.05
C LYS A 43 -21.20 9.46 12.58
N PRO A 44 -20.24 10.22 13.18
CA PRO A 44 -19.11 10.87 12.53
C PRO A 44 -18.10 9.87 11.96
N THR A 45 -17.37 10.27 10.91
CA THR A 45 -16.34 9.43 10.30
C THR A 45 -15.15 9.31 11.24
N PRO A 46 -14.60 8.09 11.48
CA PRO A 46 -13.46 7.90 12.36
C PRO A 46 -12.24 8.70 11.91
N PRO A 47 -11.30 9.02 12.81
CA PRO A 47 -10.04 9.66 12.44
C PRO A 47 -9.20 8.80 11.47
N ALA A 48 -8.42 9.46 10.62
CA ALA A 48 -7.58 8.80 9.59
C ALA A 48 -6.64 7.72 10.16
N ILE A 49 -6.15 7.91 11.40
CA ILE A 49 -5.26 6.97 12.09
C ILE A 49 -5.88 5.58 12.26
N GLU A 50 -7.20 5.48 12.45
CA GLU A 50 -7.87 4.19 12.62
C GLU A 50 -7.85 3.38 11.31
N PHE A 51 -7.99 4.04 10.16
CA PHE A 51 -7.82 3.41 8.86
C PHE A 51 -6.36 2.98 8.64
N GLY A 52 -5.40 3.78 9.11
CA GLY A 52 -3.97 3.46 9.06
C GLY A 52 -3.63 2.13 9.78
N LYS A 53 -4.30 1.82 10.89
CA LYS A 53 -4.12 0.54 11.60
C LYS A 53 -4.51 -0.66 10.73
N ILE A 54 -5.67 -0.58 10.06
CA ILE A 54 -6.17 -1.63 9.15
C ILE A 54 -5.23 -1.79 7.95
N LEU A 55 -4.81 -0.68 7.32
CA LEU A 55 -3.86 -0.75 6.21
C LEU A 55 -2.51 -1.35 6.65
N GLY A 56 -2.08 -1.03 7.88
CA GLY A 56 -0.88 -1.59 8.48
C GLY A 56 -0.95 -3.11 8.70
N SER A 57 -2.10 -3.66 9.11
CA SER A 57 -2.26 -5.13 9.23
C SER A 57 -2.18 -5.80 7.86
N LEU A 58 -2.89 -5.28 6.86
CA LEU A 58 -2.86 -5.80 5.49
C LEU A 58 -1.46 -5.76 4.86
N VAL A 59 -0.64 -4.76 5.18
CA VAL A 59 0.77 -4.72 4.76
C VAL A 59 1.60 -5.84 5.40
N LYS A 60 1.37 -6.16 6.69
CA LYS A 60 2.06 -7.29 7.36
C LYS A 60 1.70 -8.62 6.69
N ASP A 61 0.46 -8.74 6.23
CA ASP A 61 -0.06 -9.91 5.50
C ASP A 61 0.30 -9.87 4.01
N LYS A 62 1.09 -8.89 3.57
CA LYS A 62 1.56 -8.70 2.17
C LYS A 62 0.42 -8.49 1.16
N LEU A 63 -0.75 -8.05 1.61
CA LEU A 63 -1.93 -7.77 0.79
C LEU A 63 -1.88 -6.37 0.17
N TYR A 64 -0.79 -6.09 -0.54
CA TYR A 64 -0.48 -4.75 -1.05
C TYR A 64 -1.53 -4.22 -2.05
N SER A 65 -2.11 -5.09 -2.87
CA SER A 65 -3.16 -4.72 -3.84
C SER A 65 -4.43 -4.21 -3.16
N ILE A 66 -4.79 -4.81 -2.01
CA ILE A 66 -5.92 -4.38 -1.19
C ILE A 66 -5.60 -3.03 -0.55
N VAL A 67 -4.40 -2.86 0.00
CA VAL A 67 -3.96 -1.59 0.60
C VAL A 67 -4.07 -0.42 -0.39
N VAL A 68 -3.63 -0.61 -1.63
CA VAL A 68 -3.75 0.40 -2.70
C VAL A 68 -5.22 0.73 -2.98
N SER A 69 -6.07 -0.29 -3.13
CA SER A 69 -7.50 -0.13 -3.38
C SER A 69 -8.21 0.63 -2.25
N LEU A 70 -7.96 0.23 -1.00
CA LEU A 70 -8.56 0.86 0.18
C LEU A 70 -8.07 2.30 0.39
N SER A 71 -6.78 2.57 0.14
CA SER A 71 -6.25 3.94 0.22
C SER A 71 -6.90 4.86 -0.82
N HIS A 72 -7.18 4.34 -2.02
CA HIS A 72 -7.92 5.09 -3.03
C HIS A 72 -9.37 5.38 -2.59
N GLN A 73 -10.03 4.41 -1.94
CA GLN A 73 -11.36 4.60 -1.37
C GLN A 73 -11.40 5.68 -0.28
N MET A 74 -10.35 5.81 0.55
CA MET A 74 -10.25 6.92 1.52
C MET A 74 -10.27 8.27 0.81
N GLU A 75 -9.49 8.43 -0.26
CA GLU A 75 -9.45 9.68 -1.03
C GLU A 75 -10.82 10.01 -1.65
N LEU A 76 -11.50 9.01 -2.24
CA LEU A 76 -12.84 9.19 -2.82
C LEU A 76 -13.91 9.57 -1.79
N THR A 77 -13.76 9.12 -0.56
CA THR A 77 -14.69 9.41 0.55
C THR A 77 -14.30 10.65 1.35
N ARG A 78 -13.33 11.44 0.85
CA ARG A 78 -12.79 12.65 1.49
C ARG A 78 -12.13 12.42 2.85
N VAL A 79 -11.75 11.17 3.15
CA VAL A 79 -10.89 10.85 4.29
C VAL A 79 -9.45 11.10 3.85
N THR A 80 -8.82 12.13 4.41
CA THR A 80 -7.44 12.46 4.10
C THR A 80 -6.50 11.45 4.78
N PRO A 81 -5.66 10.72 4.01
CA PRO A 81 -4.60 9.90 4.59
C PRO A 81 -3.62 10.75 5.41
N ASP A 82 -3.17 10.20 6.54
CA ASP A 82 -2.09 10.82 7.32
C ASP A 82 -0.71 10.44 6.74
N PHE A 83 0.35 11.01 7.33
CA PHE A 83 1.72 10.73 6.89
C PHE A 83 2.09 9.25 6.99
N VAL A 84 1.60 8.53 8.01
CA VAL A 84 1.86 7.10 8.18
C VAL A 84 1.15 6.31 7.08
N THR A 85 -0.12 6.62 6.79
CA THR A 85 -0.88 6.02 5.69
C THR A 85 -0.20 6.23 4.34
N TYR A 86 0.33 7.44 4.08
CA TYR A 86 1.09 7.68 2.84
C TYR A 86 2.34 6.81 2.73
N ASN A 87 3.10 6.65 3.82
CA ASN A 87 4.26 5.74 3.84
C ASN A 87 3.84 4.28 3.61
N THR A 88 2.74 3.84 4.22
CA THR A 88 2.18 2.49 4.05
C THR A 88 1.76 2.23 2.60
N LEU A 89 1.07 3.18 1.98
CA LEU A 89 0.67 3.11 0.57
C LEU A 89 1.89 3.08 -0.35
N MET A 90 2.87 3.96 -0.10
CA MET A 90 4.11 4.02 -0.87
C MET A 90 4.91 2.71 -0.81
N ASN A 91 5.02 2.11 0.38
CA ASN A 91 5.64 0.79 0.56
C ASN A 91 4.91 -0.30 -0.25
N SER A 92 3.57 -0.30 -0.22
CA SER A 92 2.74 -1.25 -0.96
C SER A 92 2.94 -1.12 -2.47
N LEU A 93 2.98 0.11 -2.99
CA LEU A 93 3.26 0.39 -4.41
C LEU A 93 4.67 -0.09 -4.82
N CYS A 94 5.68 0.14 -3.98
CA CYS A 94 7.04 -0.36 -4.21
C CYS A 94 7.08 -1.89 -4.32
N HIS A 95 6.40 -2.61 -3.43
CA HIS A 95 6.34 -4.07 -3.47
C HIS A 95 5.65 -4.60 -4.74
N LEU A 96 4.57 -3.93 -5.18
CA LEU A 96 3.89 -4.25 -6.44
C LEU A 96 4.71 -3.85 -7.69
N GLY A 97 5.79 -3.08 -7.54
CA GLY A 97 6.60 -2.59 -8.67
C GLY A 97 6.06 -1.34 -9.34
N HIS A 98 5.09 -0.69 -8.72
CA HIS A 98 4.50 0.56 -9.17
C HIS A 98 5.34 1.76 -8.71
N ILE A 99 6.63 1.78 -9.09
CA ILE A 99 7.60 2.76 -8.62
C ILE A 99 7.22 4.20 -9.02
N THR A 100 6.72 4.42 -10.24
CA THR A 100 6.26 5.75 -10.66
C THR A 100 5.17 6.29 -9.72
N PHE A 101 4.23 5.44 -9.32
CA PHE A 101 3.17 5.82 -8.39
C PHE A 101 3.71 6.05 -6.97
N SER A 102 4.75 5.33 -6.53
CA SER A 102 5.36 5.58 -5.22
C SER A 102 6.03 6.96 -5.18
N PHE A 103 6.65 7.41 -6.27
CA PHE A 103 7.13 8.80 -6.40
C PHE A 103 5.99 9.83 -6.38
N SER A 104 4.84 9.55 -7.01
CA SER A 104 3.67 10.42 -6.91
C SER A 104 3.17 10.55 -5.46
N ILE A 105 3.29 9.49 -4.64
CA ILE A 105 2.98 9.58 -3.21
C ILE A 105 4.00 10.44 -2.47
N LEU A 106 5.30 10.32 -2.77
CA LEU A 106 6.33 11.20 -2.21
C LEU A 106 6.06 12.68 -2.54
N GLU A 107 5.64 12.97 -3.77
CA GLU A 107 5.25 14.32 -4.19
C GLU A 107 4.02 14.81 -3.41
N LYS A 108 3.00 13.95 -3.20
CA LYS A 108 1.83 14.28 -2.36
C LYS A 108 2.24 14.59 -0.92
N ILE A 109 3.17 13.83 -0.34
CA ILE A 109 3.74 14.09 1.00
C ILE A 109 4.33 15.51 1.05
N LEU A 110 5.19 15.85 0.09
CA LEU A 110 5.83 17.16 0.00
C LEU A 110 4.82 18.30 -0.20
N LYS A 111 3.86 18.13 -1.12
CA LYS A 111 2.80 19.13 -1.40
C LYS A 111 1.90 19.41 -0.20
N ARG A 112 1.73 18.43 0.69
CA ARG A 112 0.99 18.60 1.96
C ARG A 112 1.83 19.26 3.06
N GLY A 113 3.08 19.61 2.79
CA GLY A 113 3.99 20.22 3.76
C GLY A 113 4.63 19.21 4.72
N TYR A 114 4.43 17.91 4.51
CA TYR A 114 5.13 16.90 5.29
C TYR A 114 6.58 16.82 4.82
N ARG A 115 7.50 16.76 5.79
CA ARG A 115 8.91 16.48 5.51
C ARG A 115 9.11 14.97 5.40
N PRO A 116 9.56 14.45 4.23
CA PRO A 116 9.95 13.05 4.11
C PRO A 116 11.02 12.72 5.14
N ASN A 117 10.83 11.62 5.88
CA ASN A 117 11.81 11.17 6.86
C ASN A 117 12.67 10.04 6.28
N ALA A 118 13.60 9.52 7.09
CA ALA A 118 14.46 8.43 6.68
C ALA A 118 13.66 7.20 6.21
N ILE A 119 12.53 6.88 6.86
CA ILE A 119 11.66 5.77 6.47
C ILE A 119 11.09 6.01 5.07
N THR A 120 10.54 7.19 4.80
CA THR A 120 9.98 7.55 3.50
C THR A 120 11.01 7.37 2.37
N LEU A 121 12.22 7.92 2.57
CA LEU A 121 13.26 7.90 1.55
C LEU A 121 13.84 6.50 1.34
N THR A 122 14.05 5.74 2.42
CA THR A 122 14.55 4.37 2.34
C THR A 122 13.53 3.41 1.72
N THR A 123 12.23 3.66 1.88
CA THR A 123 11.18 2.89 1.19
C THR A 123 11.25 3.03 -0.34
N ILE A 124 11.52 4.23 -0.86
CA ILE A 124 11.70 4.45 -2.32
C ILE A 124 12.95 3.76 -2.82
N ILE A 125 14.09 3.94 -2.14
CA ILE A 125 15.36 3.31 -2.49
C ILE A 125 15.20 1.78 -2.51
N LYS A 126 14.60 1.20 -1.46
CA LYS A 126 14.31 -0.23 -1.38
C LYS A 126 13.43 -0.69 -2.54
N GLY A 127 12.38 0.06 -2.87
CA GLY A 127 11.50 -0.24 -4.01
C GLY A 127 12.25 -0.30 -5.33
N LEU A 128 13.10 0.69 -5.60
CA LEU A 128 13.94 0.74 -6.80
C LEU A 128 14.88 -0.47 -6.87
N CYS A 129 15.58 -0.79 -5.76
CA CYS A 129 16.45 -1.96 -5.69
C CYS A 129 15.71 -3.27 -5.92
N LEU A 130 14.52 -3.45 -5.33
CA LEU A 130 13.69 -4.65 -5.49
C LEU A 130 13.24 -4.88 -6.94
N LYS A 131 13.23 -3.83 -7.77
CA LYS A 131 12.84 -3.90 -9.18
C LYS A 131 14.05 -3.80 -10.13
N GLY A 132 15.27 -3.89 -9.60
CA GLY A 132 16.50 -3.87 -10.38
C GLY A 132 16.93 -2.48 -10.87
N HIS A 133 16.27 -1.42 -10.43
CA HIS A 133 16.57 -0.03 -10.82
C HIS A 133 17.72 0.57 -9.99
N LEU A 134 18.86 -0.12 -9.93
CA LEU A 134 19.97 0.25 -9.06
C LEU A 134 20.54 1.65 -9.36
N HIS A 135 20.71 1.99 -10.63
CA HIS A 135 21.23 3.31 -11.02
C HIS A 135 20.30 4.45 -10.54
N GLN A 136 18.98 4.28 -10.69
CA GLN A 136 18.01 5.25 -10.20
C GLN A 136 17.98 5.30 -8.67
N ALA A 137 18.19 4.17 -7.98
CA ALA A 137 18.30 4.13 -6.52
C ALA A 137 19.49 4.94 -6.02
N LEU A 138 20.67 4.77 -6.65
CA LEU A 138 21.88 5.53 -6.33
C LEU A 138 21.70 7.02 -6.63
N GLN A 139 21.19 7.36 -7.82
CA GLN A 139 20.90 8.75 -8.16
C GLN A 139 19.92 9.40 -7.18
N PHE A 140 18.86 8.69 -6.78
CA PHE A 140 17.93 9.20 -5.79
C PHE A 140 18.59 9.36 -4.41
N HIS A 141 19.41 8.41 -3.98
CA HIS A 141 20.18 8.50 -2.75
C HIS A 141 21.10 9.73 -2.75
N ASP A 142 21.84 9.95 -3.83
CA ASP A 142 22.79 11.05 -3.95
C ASP A 142 22.06 12.41 -4.03
N ASN A 143 20.95 12.48 -4.76
CA ASN A 143 20.07 13.65 -4.78
C ASN A 143 19.54 13.96 -3.38
N VAL A 144 19.08 12.94 -2.65
CA VAL A 144 18.62 13.11 -1.28
C VAL A 144 19.75 13.68 -0.43
N LEU A 145 20.97 13.11 -0.47
CA LEU A 145 22.13 13.59 0.28
C LEU A 145 22.55 15.01 -0.09
N ALA A 146 22.53 15.37 -1.38
CA ALA A 146 22.86 16.71 -1.85
C ALA A 146 21.85 17.77 -1.36
N HIS A 147 20.62 17.36 -1.06
CA HIS A 147 19.56 18.23 -0.53
C HIS A 147 19.26 17.97 0.96
N ARG A 148 20.07 17.17 1.67
CA ARG A 148 19.87 16.96 3.11
C ARG A 148 20.36 18.19 3.89
N TYR A 149 19.58 18.50 4.94
CA TYR A 149 20.03 18.88 6.29
C TYR A 149 21.46 19.42 6.43
#